data_AF-A0A954REK0-F1
#
_entry.id   AF-A0A954REK0-F1
#
_cell.length_a   1.000
_cell.length_b   1.000
_cell.length_c   1.000
_cell.angle_alpha   90.00
_cell.angle_beta   90.00
_cell.angle_gamma   90.00
#
_symmetry.space_group_name_H-M   'P 1'
#
loop_
_entity.id
_entity.type
_entity.pdbx_description
1 polymer ?
#
loop_
_entity_poly.entity_id
_entity_poly.type
_entity_poly.pdbx_seq_one_letter_code
_entity_poly.pdbx_strand_id
1 'polypeptide(L)'
;MNHELRTLHLWQSSGLEANELVTCFSRAVRAPSIGIVTSPREVRLVEVDNEGKISGTWAGRPYDMRFFNRHGEARWWRPTDGPTRSVVLFESDSGYSLDEETWVRHEQRVVAIHDGRYLLWGKVATDRQNKVLSSARVGRLSLPPSLSHFADGQEVQLAMREYIGVCPQRGQAEVFEERLLGFIASEGTIDLSKKDRTTHKR
;
A
#
# COMPACT_ATOMS: atom_id res chain seq x y z
N MET A 1 -10.34 -22.17 -15.77
CA MET A 1 -10.15 -20.71 -15.68
C MET A 1 -8.82 -20.43 -16.36
N ASN A 2 -8.80 -19.74 -17.51
CA ASN A 2 -7.54 -19.35 -18.15
C ASN A 2 -6.87 -18.34 -17.23
N HIS A 3 -5.83 -18.77 -16.52
CA HIS A 3 -4.91 -17.83 -15.89
C HIS A 3 -4.12 -17.21 -17.03
N GLU A 4 -4.63 -16.12 -17.61
CA GLU A 4 -3.79 -15.26 -18.44
C GLU A 4 -2.55 -14.95 -17.61
N LEU A 5 -1.40 -15.34 -18.14
CA LEU A 5 -0.12 -15.08 -17.50
C LEU A 5 0.03 -13.57 -17.43
N ARG A 6 -0.05 -13.03 -16.21
CA ARG A 6 0.17 -11.62 -15.96
C ARG A 6 1.66 -11.39 -15.76
N THR A 7 2.14 -10.22 -16.17
CA THR A 7 3.48 -9.76 -15.86
C THR A 7 3.36 -8.61 -14.88
N LEU A 8 4.20 -8.60 -13.86
CA LEU A 8 4.40 -7.43 -13.00
C LEU A 8 5.58 -6.63 -13.57
N HIS A 9 5.37 -5.35 -13.84
CA HIS A 9 6.43 -4.42 -14.20
C HIS A 9 6.94 -3.75 -12.91
N LEU A 10 8.22 -3.97 -12.62
CA LEU A 10 8.97 -3.30 -11.58
C LEU A 10 9.85 -2.22 -12.22
N TRP A 11 9.69 -0.97 -11.84
CA TRP A 11 10.56 0.11 -12.28
C TRP A 11 11.40 0.58 -11.11
N GLN A 12 12.72 0.59 -11.28
CA GLN A 12 13.65 0.97 -10.22
C GLN A 12 14.44 2.23 -10.61
N SER A 13 14.66 3.11 -9.63
CA SER A 13 15.54 4.27 -9.79
C SER A 13 16.25 4.57 -8.46
N SER A 14 17.37 5.29 -8.53
CA SER A 14 18.18 5.67 -7.38
C SER A 14 18.48 7.16 -7.40
N GLY A 15 18.50 7.79 -6.23
CA GLY A 15 18.82 9.22 -6.09
C GLY A 15 17.63 10.16 -6.25
N LEU A 16 16.44 9.65 -6.61
CA LEU A 16 15.23 10.47 -6.66
C LEU A 16 14.82 10.96 -5.27
N GLU A 17 14.45 12.23 -5.19
CA GLU A 17 13.75 12.80 -4.05
C GLU A 17 12.27 12.37 -4.06
N ALA A 18 11.64 12.36 -2.88
CA ALA A 18 10.28 11.86 -2.73
C ALA A 18 9.26 12.59 -3.64
N ASN A 19 9.41 13.90 -3.83
CA ASN A 19 8.51 14.68 -4.69
C ASN A 19 8.65 14.31 -6.16
N GLU A 20 9.84 13.92 -6.60
CA GLU A 20 10.09 13.48 -7.97
C GLU A 20 9.41 12.13 -8.22
N LEU A 21 9.56 11.18 -7.28
CA LEU A 21 8.84 9.91 -7.33
C LEU A 21 7.33 10.12 -7.46
N VAL A 22 6.75 10.94 -6.56
CA VAL A 22 5.31 11.18 -6.52
C VAL A 22 4.83 11.81 -7.81
N THR A 23 5.60 12.75 -8.38
CA THR A 23 5.28 13.37 -9.67
C THR A 23 5.30 12.35 -10.81
N CYS A 24 6.34 11.51 -10.90
CA CYS A 24 6.44 10.45 -11.92
C CYS A 24 5.27 9.45 -11.80
N PHE A 25 5.02 8.96 -10.59
CA PHE A 25 3.94 8.01 -10.32
C PHE A 25 2.56 8.58 -10.66
N SER A 26 2.27 9.83 -10.25
CA SER A 26 0.97 10.46 -10.48
C SER A 26 0.74 10.75 -11.96
N ARG A 27 1.78 11.15 -12.70
CA ARG A 27 1.71 11.33 -14.16
C ARG A 27 1.45 10.02 -14.91
N ALA A 28 2.05 8.93 -14.45
CA ALA A 28 1.86 7.61 -15.06
C ALA A 28 0.44 7.10 -14.81
N VAL A 29 0.00 7.09 -13.56
CA VAL A 29 -1.26 6.48 -13.15
C VAL A 29 -2.48 7.37 -13.43
N ARG A 30 -2.31 8.70 -13.37
CA ARG A 30 -3.36 9.72 -13.55
C ARG A 30 -4.59 9.49 -12.66
N ALA A 31 -4.37 8.99 -11.44
CA ALA A 31 -5.41 8.80 -10.45
C ALA A 31 -4.89 9.19 -9.06
N PRO A 32 -5.78 9.64 -8.15
CA PRO A 32 -5.40 9.91 -6.78
C PRO A 32 -4.81 8.68 -6.09
N SER A 33 -3.94 8.91 -5.10
CA SER A 33 -3.35 7.84 -4.30
C SER A 33 -3.31 8.21 -2.83
N ILE A 34 -3.18 7.19 -1.98
CA ILE A 34 -2.90 7.37 -0.55
C ILE A 34 -1.43 7.07 -0.32
N GLY A 35 -0.78 7.94 0.45
CA GLY A 35 0.57 7.79 0.93
C GLY A 35 0.62 7.35 2.39
N ILE A 36 1.49 6.41 2.73
CA ILE A 36 1.99 6.18 4.08
C ILE A 36 3.38 6.80 4.14
N VAL A 37 3.57 7.78 5.00
CA VAL A 37 4.86 8.47 5.20
C VAL A 37 5.38 8.16 6.59
N THR A 38 6.58 7.60 6.66
CA THR A 38 7.22 7.19 7.90
C THR A 38 8.46 8.05 8.17
N SER A 39 8.49 8.65 9.35
CA SER A 39 9.64 9.39 9.88
C SER A 39 10.01 8.88 11.28
N PRO A 40 11.15 9.30 11.86
CA PRO A 40 11.50 8.91 13.23
C PRO A 40 10.52 9.41 14.28
N ARG A 41 9.67 10.39 13.95
CA ARG A 41 8.75 11.05 14.88
C ARG A 41 7.29 10.66 14.69
N GLU A 42 6.90 10.24 13.49
CA GLU A 42 5.51 9.92 13.19
C GLU A 42 5.35 9.00 11.98
N VAL A 43 4.20 8.33 11.93
CA VAL A 43 3.62 7.72 10.73
C VAL A 43 2.41 8.56 10.34
N ARG A 44 2.29 8.90 9.06
CA ARG A 44 1.20 9.73 8.57
C ARG A 44 0.58 9.15 7.31
N LEU A 45 -0.74 9.27 7.22
CA LEU A 45 -1.47 9.06 5.98
C LEU A 45 -1.64 10.40 5.26
N VAL A 46 -1.35 10.42 3.97
CA VAL A 46 -1.48 11.59 3.10
C VAL A 46 -2.25 11.22 1.84
N GLU A 47 -2.88 12.21 1.20
CA GLU A 47 -3.37 12.09 -0.16
C GLU A 47 -2.36 12.63 -1.15
N VAL A 48 -2.37 12.06 -2.34
CA VAL A 48 -1.76 12.64 -3.51
C VAL A 48 -2.85 12.78 -4.57
N ASP A 49 -3.01 13.98 -5.12
CA ASP A 49 -3.90 14.18 -6.25
C ASP A 49 -3.32 13.63 -7.56
N ASN A 50 -4.06 13.78 -8.65
CA ASN A 50 -3.65 13.33 -9.99
C ASN A 50 -2.47 14.14 -10.57
N GLU A 51 -2.08 15.26 -9.95
CA GLU A 51 -0.96 16.10 -10.37
C GLU A 51 0.32 15.82 -9.57
N GLY A 52 0.24 14.98 -8.54
CA GLY A 52 1.36 14.66 -7.66
C GLY A 52 1.49 15.59 -6.46
N LYS A 53 0.48 16.41 -6.17
CA LYS A 53 0.48 17.27 -4.99
C LYS A 53 0.09 16.47 -3.76
N ILE A 54 0.98 16.46 -2.77
CA ILE A 54 0.76 15.77 -1.50
C ILE A 54 -0.01 16.67 -0.53
N SER A 55 -1.04 16.14 0.11
CA SER A 55 -1.80 16.83 1.16
C SER A 55 -1.04 16.89 2.48
N GLY A 56 -1.12 18.03 3.17
CA GLY A 56 -0.59 18.20 4.53
C GLY A 56 0.93 18.29 4.60
N THR A 57 1.45 18.31 5.82
CA THR A 57 2.89 18.44 6.12
C THR A 57 3.26 17.45 7.22
N TRP A 58 4.40 16.77 7.13
CA TRP A 58 4.88 15.89 8.20
C TRP A 58 6.08 16.48 8.94
N ALA A 59 6.31 16.01 10.16
CA ALA A 59 7.42 16.39 11.00
C ALA A 59 8.66 15.52 10.74
N GLY A 60 9.81 16.18 10.63
CA GLY A 60 11.11 15.53 10.44
C GLY A 60 11.36 15.07 9.01
N ARG A 61 12.51 14.40 8.82
CA ARG A 61 12.92 13.86 7.53
C ARG A 61 12.37 12.43 7.40
N PRO A 62 11.53 12.16 6.38
CA PRO A 62 11.02 10.81 6.14
C PRO A 62 12.16 9.91 5.67
N TYR A 63 12.08 8.63 6.07
CA TYR A 63 13.01 7.58 5.62
C TYR A 63 12.33 6.50 4.79
N ASP A 64 11.00 6.40 4.85
CA ASP A 64 10.20 5.47 4.06
C ASP A 64 8.88 6.11 3.66
N MET A 65 8.47 5.90 2.40
CA MET A 65 7.17 6.30 1.89
C MET A 65 6.62 5.26 0.92
N ARG A 66 5.31 5.05 0.97
CA ARG A 66 4.58 4.22 0.02
C ARG A 66 3.36 4.97 -0.47
N PHE A 67 3.21 5.17 -1.77
CA PHE A 67 2.05 5.79 -2.40
C PHE A 67 1.35 4.76 -3.26
N PHE A 68 0.05 4.57 -3.07
CA PHE A 68 -0.65 3.46 -3.71
C PHE A 68 -2.11 3.75 -4.00
N ASN A 69 -2.61 3.04 -5.00
CA ASN A 69 -4.02 2.93 -5.33
C ASN A 69 -4.25 1.59 -6.05
N ARG A 70 -5.43 1.36 -6.61
CA ARG A 70 -5.71 0.11 -7.35
C ARG A 70 -4.85 -0.09 -8.59
N HIS A 71 -4.21 0.95 -9.13
CA HIS A 71 -3.51 0.94 -10.41
C HIS A 71 -2.00 0.67 -10.28
N GLY A 72 -1.38 1.13 -9.19
CA GLY A 72 0.03 0.86 -8.92
C GLY A 72 0.44 1.19 -7.50
N GLU A 73 1.72 1.01 -7.22
CA GLU A 73 2.34 1.45 -5.98
C GLU A 73 3.73 2.01 -6.27
N ALA A 74 4.04 3.16 -5.68
CA ALA A 74 5.36 3.75 -5.64
C ALA A 74 5.92 3.64 -4.22
N ARG A 75 7.18 3.22 -4.10
CA ARG A 75 7.92 3.08 -2.85
C ARG A 75 9.15 3.94 -2.92
N TRP A 76 9.43 4.62 -1.83
CA TRP A 76 10.63 5.41 -1.65
C TRP A 76 11.26 5.06 -0.33
N TRP A 77 12.57 4.83 -0.34
CA TRP A 77 13.32 4.56 0.86
C TRP A 77 14.63 5.34 0.86
N ARG A 78 14.96 5.94 2.00
CA ARG A 78 16.24 6.61 2.24
C ARG A 78 17.04 5.79 3.26
N PRO A 79 18.08 5.06 2.83
CA PRO A 79 19.01 4.42 3.76
C PRO A 79 19.73 5.47 4.62
N THR A 80 20.31 5.03 5.74
CA THR A 80 21.24 5.85 6.53
C THR A 80 22.46 6.24 5.71
N ASP A 81 22.94 5.29 4.89
CA ASP A 81 24.14 5.42 4.09
C ASP A 81 23.83 5.09 2.62
N GLY A 82 24.07 6.06 1.74
CA GLY A 82 23.90 5.91 0.29
C GLY A 82 22.68 6.66 -0.29
N PRO A 83 22.44 6.48 -1.60
CA PRO A 83 21.37 7.17 -2.30
C PRO A 83 20.00 6.61 -1.91
N THR A 84 18.96 7.43 -2.11
CA THR A 84 17.57 6.99 -2.03
C THR A 84 17.29 5.90 -3.07
N ARG A 85 16.33 5.03 -2.78
CA ARG A 85 15.85 4.00 -3.68
C ARG A 85 14.37 4.18 -3.92
N SER A 86 13.98 4.10 -5.19
CA SER A 86 12.60 4.21 -5.62
C SER A 86 12.20 2.97 -6.41
N VAL A 87 11.01 2.46 -6.15
CA VAL A 87 10.40 1.35 -6.88
C VAL A 87 8.98 1.72 -7.27
N VAL A 88 8.58 1.46 -8.51
CA VAL A 88 7.19 1.59 -8.96
C VAL A 88 6.70 0.27 -9.52
N LEU A 89 5.52 -0.16 -9.09
CA LEU A 89 4.88 -1.42 -9.43
C LEU A 89 3.63 -1.18 -10.28
N PHE A 90 3.58 -1.79 -11.46
CA PHE A 90 2.40 -1.81 -12.32
C PHE A 90 2.10 -3.24 -12.81
N GLU A 91 0.82 -3.61 -12.89
CA GLU A 91 0.42 -4.82 -13.60
C GLU A 91 0.49 -4.57 -15.13
N SER A 92 0.88 -5.56 -15.93
CA SER A 92 1.19 -5.38 -17.36
C SER A 92 0.00 -4.95 -18.22
N ASP A 93 -1.22 -5.29 -17.79
CA ASP A 93 -2.48 -4.91 -18.44
C ASP A 93 -2.86 -3.43 -18.22
N SER A 94 -2.11 -2.72 -17.37
CA SER A 94 -2.40 -1.33 -17.02
C SER A 94 -2.05 -0.32 -18.11
N GLY A 95 -1.16 -0.67 -19.05
CA GLY A 95 -0.66 0.24 -20.09
C GLY A 95 0.24 1.38 -19.57
N TYR A 96 0.64 1.35 -18.29
CA TYR A 96 1.50 2.38 -17.70
C TYR A 96 2.99 2.11 -17.97
N SER A 97 3.74 3.20 -18.21
CA SER A 97 5.19 3.18 -18.37
C SER A 97 5.83 4.41 -17.72
N LEU A 98 7.10 4.30 -17.38
CA LEU A 98 7.94 5.42 -16.95
C LEU A 98 9.02 5.67 -18.01
N ASP A 99 9.73 6.78 -17.89
CA ASP A 99 10.83 7.10 -18.80
C ASP A 99 12.05 6.19 -18.53
N GLU A 100 12.55 5.54 -19.58
CA GLU A 100 13.67 4.58 -19.45
C GLU A 100 15.03 5.24 -19.24
N GLU A 101 15.10 6.58 -19.31
CA GLU A 101 16.31 7.34 -18.96
C GLU A 101 16.51 7.40 -17.44
N THR A 102 15.43 7.59 -16.67
CA THR A 102 15.47 7.65 -15.20
C THR A 102 15.23 6.28 -14.56
N TRP A 103 14.49 5.39 -15.23
CA TRP A 103 14.00 4.16 -14.65
C TRP A 103 14.50 2.91 -15.37
N VAL A 104 14.97 1.95 -14.58
CA VAL A 104 15.29 0.60 -15.05
C VAL A 104 14.05 -0.28 -14.90
N ARG A 105 13.54 -0.81 -16.01
CA ARG A 105 12.40 -1.73 -16.03
C ARG A 105 12.85 -3.17 -15.83
N HIS A 106 12.14 -3.86 -14.95
CA HIS A 106 12.21 -5.29 -14.74
C HIS A 106 10.82 -5.89 -14.96
N GLU A 107 10.77 -7.07 -15.56
CA GLU A 107 9.55 -7.81 -15.77
C GLU A 107 9.60 -9.11 -15.00
N GLN A 108 8.53 -9.40 -14.27
CA GLN A 108 8.41 -10.64 -13.55
C GLN A 108 7.12 -11.36 -13.89
N ARG A 109 7.25 -12.60 -14.35
CA ARG A 109 6.12 -13.46 -14.68
C ARG A 109 5.39 -13.85 -13.39
N VAL A 110 4.10 -13.58 -13.37
CA VAL A 110 3.20 -13.94 -12.27
C VAL A 110 2.49 -15.26 -12.62
N VAL A 111 2.60 -16.25 -11.75
CA VAL A 111 1.87 -17.52 -11.89
C VAL A 111 0.54 -17.51 -11.15
N ALA A 112 0.45 -16.74 -10.06
CA ALA A 112 -0.79 -16.55 -9.32
C ALA A 112 -0.79 -15.19 -8.61
N ILE A 113 -2.00 -14.67 -8.40
CA ILE A 113 -2.25 -13.45 -7.63
C ILE A 113 -3.15 -13.83 -6.46
N HIS A 114 -2.79 -13.38 -5.26
CA HIS A 114 -3.62 -13.54 -4.08
C HIS A 114 -4.01 -12.17 -3.51
N ASP A 115 -5.31 -11.89 -3.50
CA ASP A 115 -5.83 -10.71 -2.83
C ASP A 115 -5.95 -10.99 -1.33
N GLY A 116 -5.48 -10.05 -0.53
CA GLY A 116 -5.37 -10.19 0.91
C GLY A 116 -5.63 -8.87 1.62
N ARG A 117 -5.53 -8.92 2.94
CA ARG A 117 -5.83 -7.77 3.80
C ARG A 117 -4.98 -7.80 5.04
N TYR A 118 -4.34 -6.67 5.32
CA TYR A 118 -3.79 -6.40 6.64
C TYR A 118 -4.88 -5.78 7.50
N LEU A 119 -5.11 -6.36 8.68
CA LEU A 119 -5.87 -5.66 9.71
C LEU A 119 -5.07 -4.41 10.07
N LEU A 120 -5.55 -3.23 9.65
CA LEU A 120 -4.99 -1.99 10.16
C LEU A 120 -5.56 -1.85 11.57
N TRP A 121 -4.69 -1.96 12.58
CA TRP A 121 -5.02 -2.33 13.96
C TRP A 121 -5.90 -1.36 14.76
N GLY A 122 -6.73 -0.51 14.15
CA GLY A 122 -7.55 0.48 14.83
C GLY A 122 -8.97 0.60 14.30
N LYS A 123 -9.78 1.33 15.07
CA LYS A 123 -11.13 1.74 14.69
C LYS A 123 -11.12 3.21 14.31
N VAL A 124 -12.00 3.57 13.40
CA VAL A 124 -12.26 4.98 13.09
C VAL A 124 -12.89 5.64 14.31
N ALA A 125 -12.38 6.82 14.65
CA ALA A 125 -12.93 7.70 15.64
C ALA A 125 -12.90 9.14 15.13
N THR A 126 -13.75 9.99 15.68
CA THR A 126 -13.70 11.43 15.44
C THR A 126 -12.94 12.11 16.58
N ASP A 127 -11.87 12.84 16.26
CA ASP A 127 -11.14 13.70 17.19
C ASP A 127 -11.35 15.16 16.80
N ARG A 128 -12.17 15.87 17.60
CA ARG A 128 -12.69 17.22 17.35
C ARG A 128 -13.47 17.31 16.03
N GLN A 129 -12.76 17.38 14.91
CA GLN A 129 -13.31 17.52 13.56
C GLN A 129 -12.65 16.57 12.54
N ASN A 130 -11.60 15.84 12.95
CA ASN A 130 -10.83 14.98 12.05
C ASN A 130 -11.15 13.52 12.33
N LYS A 131 -11.28 12.73 11.26
CA LYS A 131 -11.33 11.27 11.37
C LYS A 131 -9.93 10.75 11.65
N VAL A 132 -9.82 9.81 12.59
CA VAL A 132 -8.57 9.16 12.95
C VAL A 132 -8.76 7.65 13.04
N LEU A 133 -7.74 6.88 12.69
CA LEU A 133 -7.62 5.48 13.07
C LEU A 133 -6.89 5.41 14.40
N SER A 134 -7.55 4.84 15.41
CA SER A 134 -7.04 4.79 16.77
C SER A 134 -6.89 3.35 17.26
N SER A 135 -5.75 3.04 17.86
CA SER A 135 -5.51 1.79 18.61
C SER A 135 -4.59 2.01 19.80
N ALA A 136 -4.69 1.14 20.80
CA ALA A 136 -3.83 1.22 21.99
C ALA A 136 -2.33 1.06 21.67
N ARG A 137 -1.97 0.39 20.57
CA ARG A 137 -0.58 0.03 20.22
C ARG A 137 0.08 0.99 19.24
N VAL A 138 -0.69 1.55 18.29
CA VAL A 138 -0.17 2.42 17.21
C VAL A 138 -0.46 3.90 17.48
N GLY A 139 -1.30 4.20 18.48
CA GLY A 139 -1.75 5.56 18.76
C GLY A 139 -2.82 5.99 17.78
N ARG A 140 -2.76 7.25 17.33
CA ARG A 140 -3.75 7.88 16.44
C ARG A 140 -3.10 8.22 15.10
N LEU A 141 -3.70 7.74 14.01
CA LEU A 141 -3.35 8.11 12.64
C LEU A 141 -4.47 8.95 12.05
N SER A 142 -4.19 10.20 11.68
CA SER A 142 -5.19 11.04 11.01
C SER A 142 -5.54 10.45 9.64
N LEU A 143 -6.83 10.34 9.36
CA LEU A 143 -7.34 9.92 8.06
C LEU A 143 -7.43 11.12 7.13
N PRO A 144 -6.94 11.01 5.88
CA PRO A 144 -7.10 12.07 4.90
C PRO A 144 -8.55 12.13 4.39
N PRO A 145 -9.00 13.26 3.80
CA PRO A 145 -10.40 13.52 3.43
C PRO A 145 -11.10 12.44 2.60
N SER A 146 -10.44 11.83 1.63
CA SER A 146 -10.93 10.71 0.80
C SER A 146 -11.29 9.47 1.62
N LEU A 147 -10.72 9.31 2.82
CA LEU A 147 -11.04 8.22 3.75
C LEU A 147 -12.05 8.65 4.83
N SER A 148 -12.65 9.85 4.72
CA SER A 148 -13.66 10.34 5.68
C SER A 148 -15.00 9.61 5.62
N HIS A 149 -15.22 8.81 4.57
CA HIS A 149 -16.44 8.03 4.38
C HIS A 149 -16.58 6.85 5.37
N PHE A 150 -15.51 6.46 6.07
CA PHE A 150 -15.61 5.44 7.11
C PHE A 150 -16.34 5.97 8.35
N ALA A 151 -17.26 5.16 8.87
CA ALA A 151 -18.07 5.49 10.04
C ALA A 151 -17.28 5.33 11.35
N ASP A 152 -17.67 6.07 12.40
CA ASP A 152 -17.07 5.88 13.72
C ASP A 152 -17.33 4.46 14.26
N GLY A 153 -16.31 3.90 14.91
CA GLY A 153 -16.31 2.51 15.37
C GLY A 153 -15.99 1.49 14.28
N GLN A 154 -15.97 1.88 13.01
CA GLN A 154 -15.65 0.98 11.90
C GLN A 154 -14.18 0.55 11.95
N GLU A 155 -13.95 -0.75 11.81
CA GLU A 155 -12.61 -1.29 11.60
C GLU A 155 -12.23 -1.13 10.13
N VAL A 156 -11.02 -0.66 9.88
CA VAL A 156 -10.51 -0.43 8.53
C VAL A 156 -9.32 -1.35 8.30
N GLN A 157 -9.27 -1.96 7.13
CA GLN A 157 -8.20 -2.85 6.69
C GLN A 157 -7.45 -2.23 5.52
N LEU A 158 -6.19 -2.60 5.37
CA LEU A 158 -5.39 -2.26 4.20
C LEU A 158 -5.46 -3.43 3.23
N ALA A 159 -6.12 -3.20 2.10
CA ALA A 159 -6.17 -4.16 1.02
C ALA A 159 -4.78 -4.26 0.36
N MET A 160 -4.36 -5.48 0.07
CA MET A 160 -3.10 -5.79 -0.57
C MET A 160 -3.26 -6.90 -1.60
N ARG A 161 -2.23 -7.06 -2.42
CA ARG A 161 -2.13 -8.11 -3.44
C ARG A 161 -0.74 -8.73 -3.42
N GLU A 162 -0.67 -10.05 -3.27
CA GLU A 162 0.56 -10.82 -3.37
C GLU A 162 0.71 -11.36 -4.79
N TYR A 163 1.93 -11.27 -5.32
CA TYR A 163 2.30 -11.81 -6.62
C TYR A 163 3.19 -13.02 -6.39
N ILE A 164 2.70 -14.16 -6.87
CA ILE A 164 3.37 -15.45 -6.75
C ILE A 164 4.06 -15.74 -8.08
N GLY A 165 5.33 -16.13 -8.00
CA GLY A 165 6.19 -16.48 -9.11
C GLY A 165 6.87 -17.82 -8.84
N VAL A 166 7.71 -18.28 -9.78
CA VAL A 166 8.53 -19.48 -9.59
C VAL A 166 9.96 -19.06 -9.31
N CYS A 167 10.49 -19.47 -8.15
CA CYS A 167 11.89 -19.27 -7.78
C CYS A 167 12.81 -20.02 -8.76
N PRO A 168 13.65 -19.35 -9.56
CA PRO A 168 14.46 -20.02 -10.59
C PRO A 168 15.41 -21.09 -10.02
N GLN A 169 15.91 -20.88 -8.80
CA GLN A 169 16.89 -21.76 -8.17
C GLN A 169 16.25 -23.01 -7.55
N ARG A 170 14.97 -22.97 -7.17
CA ARG A 170 14.29 -24.05 -6.45
C ARG A 170 13.14 -24.69 -7.22
N GLY A 171 12.64 -24.03 -8.27
CA GLY A 171 11.44 -24.45 -8.99
C GLY A 171 10.16 -24.39 -8.14
N GLN A 172 10.20 -23.73 -6.98
CA GLN A 172 9.08 -23.62 -6.05
C GLN A 172 8.31 -22.32 -6.28
N ALA A 173 7.00 -22.35 -6.04
CA ALA A 173 6.19 -21.14 -6.03
C ALA A 173 6.48 -20.34 -4.75
N GLU A 174 6.71 -19.03 -4.90
CA GLU A 174 6.93 -18.11 -3.78
C GLU A 174 6.27 -16.76 -4.06
N VAL A 175 5.87 -16.06 -2.98
CA VAL A 175 5.50 -14.65 -3.06
C VAL A 175 6.79 -13.87 -3.26
N PHE A 176 6.94 -13.24 -4.42
CA PHE A 176 8.13 -12.43 -4.72
C PHE A 176 7.89 -10.94 -4.54
N GLU A 177 6.63 -10.51 -4.57
CA GLU A 177 6.25 -9.11 -4.38
C GLU A 177 4.84 -9.02 -3.79
N GLU A 178 4.57 -7.92 -3.10
CA GLU A 178 3.26 -7.52 -2.62
C GLU A 178 2.93 -6.13 -3.15
N ARG A 179 1.67 -5.72 -3.20
CA ARG A 179 1.28 -4.33 -3.46
C ARG A 179 0.15 -3.88 -2.55
N LEU A 180 0.20 -2.66 -2.04
CA LEU A 180 -0.94 -2.03 -1.36
C LEU A 180 -1.94 -1.51 -2.39
N LEU A 181 -3.23 -1.67 -2.11
CA LEU A 181 -4.31 -1.30 -3.03
C LEU A 181 -5.14 -0.12 -2.54
N GLY A 182 -5.35 -0.02 -1.22
CA GLY A 182 -6.24 0.97 -0.62
C GLY A 182 -6.75 0.53 0.74
N PHE A 183 -7.55 1.39 1.36
CA PHE A 183 -8.23 1.10 2.62
C PHE A 183 -9.64 0.58 2.32
N ILE A 184 -10.07 -0.43 3.07
CA ILE A 184 -11.40 -1.04 2.95
C ILE A 184 -12.03 -1.20 4.33
N ALA A 185 -13.36 -1.28 4.38
CA ALA A 185 -14.07 -1.66 5.59
C ALA A 185 -13.75 -3.11 5.96
N SER A 186 -13.55 -3.39 7.25
CA SER A 186 -13.58 -4.76 7.77
C SER A 186 -15.01 -5.28 7.68
N GLU A 187 -15.24 -6.34 6.90
CA GLU A 187 -16.53 -7.03 6.90
C GLU A 187 -16.65 -7.86 8.18
N GLY A 188 -17.44 -7.38 9.14
CA GLY A 188 -17.93 -8.14 10.31
C GLY A 188 -16.84 -8.70 11.22
N THR A 189 -16.83 -8.26 12.48
CA THR A 189 -16.01 -8.89 13.52
C THR A 189 -16.29 -10.40 13.54
N ILE A 190 -15.25 -11.23 13.33
CA ILE A 190 -15.35 -12.65 13.68
C ILE A 190 -15.57 -12.68 15.19
N ASP A 191 -16.80 -12.94 15.61
CA ASP A 191 -17.17 -13.06 17.01
C ASP A 191 -16.58 -14.35 17.58
N LEU A 192 -15.31 -14.29 17.99
CA LEU A 192 -14.60 -15.39 18.64
C LEU A 192 -15.20 -15.75 20.01
N SER A 193 -16.18 -14.99 20.52
CA SER A 193 -16.89 -15.33 21.76
C SER A 193 -17.96 -16.41 21.57
N LYS A 194 -18.37 -16.69 20.32
CA LYS A 194 -19.17 -17.87 19.97
C LYS A 194 -18.29 -19.11 19.90
N LYS A 195 -17.79 -19.56 21.06
CA LYS A 195 -17.39 -20.96 21.23
C LYS A 195 -18.64 -21.81 21.05
N ASP A 196 -18.72 -22.56 19.96
CA ASP A 196 -19.66 -23.66 19.79
C ASP A 196 -19.47 -24.62 20.98
N ARG A 197 -20.32 -24.46 22.00
CA ARG A 197 -20.52 -25.47 23.04
C ARG A 197 -21.49 -26.51 22.49
N THR A 198 -21.07 -27.22 21.45
CA THR A 198 -21.69 -28.52 21.12
C THR A 198 -21.32 -29.49 22.23
N THR A 199 -22.18 -29.54 23.24
CA THR A 199 -22.17 -30.56 24.27
C THR A 199 -22.64 -31.86 23.63
N HIS A 200 -21.69 -32.74 23.28
CA HIS A 200 -22.01 -34.15 23.04
C HIS A 200 -22.36 -34.80 24.38
N LYS A 201 -23.66 -34.87 24.68
CA LYS A 201 -24.17 -35.88 25.60
C LYS A 201 -24.24 -37.21 24.82
N ARG A 202 -23.43 -38.17 25.24
CA ARG A 202 -23.72 -39.60 25.04
C ARG A 202 -24.49 -40.10 26.25
#